data_AF-A0A2V2D561-F1
#
_entry.id   AF-A0A2V2D561-F1
#
_cell.length_a   1.000
_cell.length_b   1.000
_cell.length_c   1.000
_cell.angle_alpha   90.00
_cell.angle_beta   90.00
_cell.angle_gamma   90.00
#
_symmetry.space_group_name_H-M   'P 1'
#
loop_
_entity.id
_entity.type
_entity.pdbx_description
1 polymer ?
#
loop_
_entity_poly.entity_id
_entity_poly.type
_entity_poly.pdbx_seq_one_letter_code
_entity_poly.pdbx_strand_id
1 'polypeptide(L)'
;MKAAWIRKSGDATRSDAGRKCAGEKKLLVFFGGFACDDGIMRLLRLPDDCDVLMLCDYENLECELDLESVADGYGRVGIVAWSFGLGVAEHFPRLMSAAGVKVALCTSPYPIDDERGVSRELFRKTLDNLDEAGLAKFFRRVCGFDGAFGASGGMRPVERLRRELEFLGSILDGRSFDASHWTLALGGRRDRIFYPRNLERAWGGRLILAGDAHFDIRLFESAFALAVRPPSQFERSAPSYDSSASVQREVCAELERLFFEALAGGNFACEKSARARTPGAERAGNAECFENAECAGSAGRADSGKTAEKRSGSENAKRIGRAECPEGGAEVGGMRKTDCAEGARCALRGGVARGAQSEGARLAEDMRDSGGGPAAFRARAASASVVADNPGNFAPKKILEIGCGTGLLTRLFAARFPGADWTLNDESALLAGRAASFLQGARIICGDAASADLGRGYDLILSSSCFQWIGDSPAFYAKLFRILNPGGILAFSSFGEKNFRQTRELSGRGLDYMPFERLVCVLGACGFSVLLARDRLIQMEFGSPREVLRHIRDTGVNGGFKSFWTPGAAAEFFRRYAERFPSPGGGVFLDYNPVYIVAAKEG
;
A
#
# COMPACT_ATOMS: atom_id res chain seq x y z
N MET A 1 -30.21 15.66 17.16
CA MET A 1 -29.82 14.58 16.23
C MET A 1 -30.02 13.21 16.86
N LYS A 2 -30.12 12.15 16.05
CA LYS A 2 -30.25 10.76 16.52
C LYS A 2 -28.89 10.06 16.58
N ALA A 3 -28.63 9.36 17.67
CA ALA A 3 -27.50 8.44 17.81
C ALA A 3 -27.99 6.98 17.78
N ALA A 4 -27.35 6.13 16.98
CA ALA A 4 -27.75 4.74 16.79
C ALA A 4 -26.54 3.80 16.86
N TRP A 5 -26.55 2.89 17.84
CA TRP A 5 -25.59 1.78 17.89
C TRP A 5 -25.95 0.73 16.85
N ILE A 6 -25.04 0.45 15.92
CA ILE A 6 -25.24 -0.50 14.84
C ILE A 6 -24.64 -1.85 15.24
N ARG A 7 -25.50 -2.87 15.37
CA ARG A 7 -25.10 -4.25 15.72
C ARG A 7 -25.21 -5.15 14.49
N LYS A 8 -24.25 -6.05 14.27
CA LYS A 8 -24.36 -7.10 13.24
C LYS A 8 -25.54 -8.02 13.57
N SER A 9 -26.41 -8.26 12.59
CA SER A 9 -27.49 -9.24 12.69
C SER A 9 -26.90 -10.64 12.94
N GLY A 10 -27.09 -11.16 14.16
CA GLY A 10 -26.57 -12.47 14.62
C GLY A 10 -26.07 -12.47 16.06
N ASP A 11 -25.79 -11.31 16.66
CA ASP A 11 -25.27 -11.19 18.03
C ASP A 11 -26.41 -10.85 19.01
N ALA A 12 -27.41 -11.73 19.10
CA ALA A 12 -28.57 -11.54 19.99
C ALA A 12 -28.27 -11.76 21.48
N THR A 13 -27.02 -12.05 21.85
CA THR A 13 -26.59 -12.31 23.22
C THR A 13 -25.24 -11.67 23.54
N ARG A 14 -25.18 -10.33 23.54
CA ARG A 14 -24.13 -9.60 24.28
C ARG A 14 -24.81 -8.64 25.25
N SER A 15 -25.08 -9.13 26.45
CA SER A 15 -25.42 -8.28 27.60
C SER A 15 -24.28 -7.30 27.88
N ASP A 16 -24.62 -6.10 28.36
CA ASP A 16 -23.74 -4.99 28.79
C ASP A 16 -22.76 -5.33 29.94
N ALA A 17 -22.47 -6.61 30.18
CA ALA A 17 -21.54 -7.05 31.20
C ALA A 17 -20.22 -7.52 30.56
N GLY A 18 -19.22 -6.64 30.66
CA GLY A 18 -17.79 -6.89 30.57
C GLY A 18 -17.31 -8.26 30.09
N ARG A 19 -16.96 -8.35 28.80
CA ARG A 19 -15.91 -9.28 28.36
C ARG A 19 -14.61 -8.51 28.26
N LYS A 20 -13.61 -8.91 29.06
CA LYS A 20 -12.19 -8.64 28.79
C LYS A 20 -11.85 -9.30 27.45
N CYS A 21 -12.12 -8.62 26.34
CA CYS A 21 -11.48 -8.97 25.08
C CYS A 21 -10.00 -8.63 25.24
N ALA A 22 -9.11 -9.58 24.98
CA ALA A 22 -7.66 -9.40 25.10
C ALA A 22 -7.07 -8.45 24.03
N GLY A 23 -7.91 -7.63 23.38
CA GLY A 23 -7.55 -6.67 22.35
C GLY A 23 -8.19 -5.29 22.61
N GLU A 24 -7.59 -4.27 22.01
CA GLU A 24 -8.04 -2.87 22.09
C GLU A 24 -9.49 -2.73 21.55
N LYS A 25 -10.39 -2.15 22.35
CA LYS A 25 -11.75 -1.80 21.91
C LYS A 25 -11.68 -0.69 20.85
N LYS A 26 -12.42 -0.86 19.75
CA LYS A 26 -12.47 0.09 18.63
C LYS A 26 -13.88 0.64 18.44
N LEU A 27 -13.96 1.94 18.18
CA LEU A 27 -15.19 2.65 17.85
C LEU A 27 -15.07 3.28 16.47
N LEU A 28 -16.08 3.06 15.63
CA LEU A 28 -16.32 3.81 14.40
C LEU A 28 -17.50 4.75 14.64
N VAL A 29 -17.26 6.06 14.58
CA VAL A 29 -18.33 7.04 14.57
C VAL A 29 -18.62 7.45 13.13
N PHE A 30 -19.84 7.18 12.67
CA PHE A 30 -20.29 7.54 11.33
C PHE A 30 -21.28 8.70 11.37
N PHE A 31 -20.89 9.85 10.79
CA PHE A 31 -21.80 10.96 10.56
C PHE A 31 -22.46 10.80 9.19
N GLY A 32 -23.76 10.52 9.18
CA GLY A 32 -24.57 10.37 7.98
C GLY A 32 -24.77 11.68 7.20
N GLY A 33 -25.35 11.58 6.02
CA GLY A 33 -25.77 12.73 5.21
C GLY A 33 -27.24 13.12 5.47
N PHE A 34 -27.69 14.14 4.74
CA PHE A 34 -29.11 14.48 4.66
C PHE A 34 -29.95 13.26 4.24
N ALA A 35 -31.13 13.08 4.86
CA ALA A 35 -32.06 11.99 4.59
C ALA A 35 -31.48 10.57 4.82
N CYS A 36 -30.35 10.45 5.51
CA CYS A 36 -29.74 9.18 5.88
C CYS A 36 -30.39 8.59 7.15
N ASP A 37 -30.44 7.26 7.26
CA ASP A 37 -30.90 6.53 8.44
C ASP A 37 -30.10 5.23 8.64
N ASP A 38 -30.33 4.55 9.77
CA ASP A 38 -29.60 3.33 10.13
C ASP A 38 -29.89 2.13 9.20
N GLY A 39 -30.90 2.22 8.33
CA GLY A 39 -31.18 1.22 7.30
C GLY A 39 -30.04 1.06 6.29
N ILE A 40 -29.30 2.15 6.00
CA ILE A 40 -28.13 2.12 5.11
C ILE A 40 -27.07 1.11 5.59
N MET A 41 -26.96 0.95 6.91
CA MET A 41 -25.96 0.10 7.53
C MET A 41 -26.21 -1.39 7.28
N ARG A 42 -27.46 -1.77 6.96
CA ARG A 42 -27.81 -3.15 6.59
C ARG A 42 -27.29 -3.54 5.22
N LEU A 43 -26.95 -2.56 4.37
CA LEU A 43 -26.41 -2.78 3.03
C LEU A 43 -24.88 -2.86 3.02
N LEU A 44 -24.23 -2.49 4.12
CA LEU A 44 -22.78 -2.33 4.20
C LEU A 44 -22.15 -3.46 5.02
N ARG A 45 -21.01 -3.96 4.56
CA ARG A 45 -20.16 -4.79 5.41
C ARG A 45 -19.42 -3.91 6.43
N LEU A 46 -19.79 -4.05 7.69
CA LEU A 46 -19.10 -3.37 8.78
C LEU A 46 -17.79 -4.10 9.15
N PRO A 47 -16.75 -3.35 9.58
CA PRO A 47 -15.51 -3.94 10.07
C PRO A 47 -15.75 -4.93 11.23
N ASP A 48 -14.95 -5.98 11.27
CA ASP A 48 -14.96 -6.93 12.39
C ASP A 48 -14.29 -6.30 13.64
N ASP A 49 -14.73 -6.73 14.83
CA ASP A 49 -14.18 -6.28 16.12
C ASP A 49 -14.17 -4.75 16.30
N CYS A 50 -15.27 -4.10 15.93
CA CYS A 50 -15.49 -2.67 16.09
C CYS A 50 -16.95 -2.39 16.46
N ASP A 51 -17.17 -1.54 17.46
CA ASP A 51 -18.49 -0.98 17.71
C ASP A 51 -18.72 0.18 16.73
N VAL A 52 -19.94 0.31 16.22
CA VAL A 52 -20.30 1.34 15.24
C VAL A 52 -21.41 2.21 15.82
N LEU A 53 -21.14 3.50 15.93
CA LEU A 53 -22.09 4.53 16.35
C LEU A 53 -22.42 5.43 15.15
N MET A 54 -23.67 5.44 14.73
CA MET A 54 -24.15 6.28 13.65
C MET A 54 -24.87 7.52 14.20
N LEU A 55 -24.52 8.68 13.69
CA LEU A 55 -25.22 9.95 13.92
C LEU A 55 -25.96 10.36 12.65
N CYS A 56 -27.25 10.63 12.76
CA CYS A 56 -28.12 11.01 11.64
C CYS A 56 -29.30 11.85 12.14
N ASP A 57 -30.25 12.19 11.25
CA ASP A 57 -31.49 12.89 11.60
C ASP A 57 -31.22 14.26 12.25
N TYR A 58 -30.60 15.15 11.49
CA TYR A 58 -30.08 16.43 11.98
C TYR A 58 -31.15 17.53 12.02
N GLU A 59 -32.16 17.43 12.89
CA GLU A 59 -33.06 18.56 13.19
C GLU A 59 -32.40 19.58 14.17
N ASN A 60 -31.35 19.15 14.88
CA ASN A 60 -30.47 19.97 15.74
C ASN A 60 -29.14 19.23 16.01
N LEU A 61 -28.19 19.88 16.72
CA LEU A 61 -26.91 19.27 17.14
C LEU A 61 -26.95 18.60 18.52
N GLU A 62 -28.09 18.62 19.22
CA GLU A 62 -28.19 18.00 20.55
C GLU A 62 -28.18 16.48 20.41
N CYS A 63 -27.32 15.82 21.19
CA CYS A 63 -27.16 14.37 21.23
C CYS A 63 -27.62 13.85 22.59
N GLU A 64 -28.32 12.71 22.61
CA GLU A 64 -28.64 12.01 23.87
C GLU A 64 -27.40 11.36 24.51
N LEU A 65 -26.36 11.11 23.72
CA LEU A 65 -25.09 10.57 24.19
C LEU A 65 -24.06 11.70 24.35
N ASP A 66 -23.33 11.68 25.46
CA ASP A 66 -22.07 12.41 25.56
C ASP A 66 -21.01 11.69 24.71
N LEU A 67 -20.83 12.16 23.48
CA LEU A 67 -19.93 11.55 22.50
C LEU A 67 -18.47 11.57 22.95
N GLU A 68 -18.07 12.52 23.79
CA GLU A 68 -16.71 12.62 24.31
C GLU A 68 -16.46 11.50 25.32
N SER A 69 -17.35 11.37 26.32
CA SER A 69 -17.30 10.28 27.29
C SER A 69 -17.41 8.89 26.64
N VAL A 70 -18.19 8.77 25.55
CA VAL A 70 -18.25 7.53 24.77
C VAL A 70 -16.89 7.23 24.13
N ALA A 71 -16.25 8.21 23.50
CA ALA A 71 -14.95 8.04 22.85
C ALA A 71 -13.84 7.61 23.84
N ASP A 72 -13.83 8.16 25.05
CA ASP A 72 -12.86 7.84 26.11
C ASP A 72 -12.89 6.36 26.54
N GLY A 73 -14.01 5.67 26.31
CA GLY A 73 -14.17 4.24 26.59
C GLY A 73 -13.44 3.31 25.61
N TYR A 74 -12.85 3.86 24.54
CA TYR A 74 -12.23 3.11 23.45
C TYR A 74 -10.75 3.45 23.31
N GLY A 75 -9.90 2.44 23.12
CA GLY A 75 -8.48 2.68 22.83
C GLY A 75 -8.26 3.23 21.42
N ARG A 76 -9.25 3.03 20.51
CA ARG A 76 -9.20 3.56 19.16
C ARG A 76 -10.56 4.07 18.71
N VAL A 77 -10.56 5.31 18.21
CA VAL A 77 -11.71 5.94 17.59
C VAL A 77 -11.37 6.32 16.15
N GLY A 78 -12.26 5.95 15.23
CA GLY A 78 -12.24 6.38 13.83
C GLY A 78 -13.50 7.15 13.51
N ILE A 79 -13.40 8.16 12.64
CA ILE A 79 -14.55 8.93 12.16
C ILE A 79 -14.68 8.76 10.65
N VAL A 80 -15.91 8.55 10.20
CA VAL A 80 -16.27 8.67 8.79
C VAL A 80 -17.43 9.64 8.72
N ALA A 81 -17.33 10.65 7.86
CA ALA A 81 -18.41 11.60 7.65
C ALA A 81 -18.81 11.66 6.19
N TRP A 82 -20.08 11.41 5.91
CA TRP A 82 -20.62 11.35 4.56
C TRP A 82 -21.45 12.59 4.25
N SER A 83 -21.27 13.16 3.06
CA SER A 83 -22.05 14.31 2.61
C SER A 83 -22.02 15.44 3.65
N PHE A 84 -23.15 16.08 3.97
CA PHE A 84 -23.21 17.12 5.01
C PHE A 84 -22.82 16.69 6.44
N GLY A 85 -22.68 15.38 6.71
CA GLY A 85 -22.19 14.88 7.99
C GLY A 85 -20.80 15.41 8.39
N LEU A 86 -19.97 15.83 7.42
CA LEU A 86 -18.66 16.45 7.70
C LEU A 86 -18.83 17.72 8.53
N GLY A 87 -19.74 18.60 8.10
CA GLY A 87 -19.96 19.86 8.79
C GLY A 87 -20.57 19.65 10.19
N VAL A 88 -21.35 18.58 10.37
CA VAL A 88 -21.84 18.18 11.70
C VAL A 88 -20.69 17.70 12.58
N ALA A 89 -19.79 16.85 12.07
CA ALA A 89 -18.65 16.34 12.82
C ALA A 89 -17.72 17.45 13.35
N GLU A 90 -17.53 18.51 12.57
CA GLU A 90 -16.72 19.68 12.94
C GLU A 90 -17.27 20.48 14.13
N HIS A 91 -18.53 20.28 14.52
CA HIS A 91 -19.09 20.85 15.75
C HIS A 91 -18.67 20.10 17.03
N PHE A 92 -17.95 18.97 16.91
CA PHE A 92 -17.50 18.14 18.03
C PHE A 92 -15.96 18.07 18.10
N PRO A 93 -15.27 19.17 18.41
CA PRO A 93 -13.81 19.28 18.29
C PRO A 93 -13.05 18.29 19.17
N ARG A 94 -13.58 17.94 20.35
CA ARG A 94 -12.95 16.96 21.24
C ARG A 94 -13.05 15.54 20.69
N LEU A 95 -14.21 15.14 20.17
CA LEU A 95 -14.37 13.88 19.45
C LEU A 95 -13.45 13.82 18.21
N MET A 96 -13.39 14.90 17.44
CA MET A 96 -12.48 15.02 16.29
C MET A 96 -11.01 14.86 16.70
N SER A 97 -10.63 15.37 17.89
CA SER A 97 -9.28 15.24 18.44
C SER A 97 -8.98 13.82 18.94
N ALA A 98 -9.96 13.12 19.50
CA ALA A 98 -9.83 11.74 19.95
C ALA A 98 -9.69 10.73 18.79
N ALA A 99 -10.23 11.05 17.61
CA ALA A 99 -10.19 10.18 16.46
C ALA A 99 -8.80 10.12 15.80
N GLY A 100 -8.23 8.92 15.70
CA GLY A 100 -6.93 8.69 15.07
C GLY A 100 -6.97 8.80 13.54
N VAL A 101 -8.07 8.35 12.91
CA VAL A 101 -8.29 8.44 11.46
C VAL A 101 -9.68 9.03 11.20
N LYS A 102 -9.73 10.03 10.32
CA LYS A 102 -10.95 10.78 9.96
C LYS A 102 -11.11 10.79 8.43
N VAL A 103 -12.13 10.10 7.92
CA VAL A 103 -12.36 9.97 6.48
C VAL A 103 -13.55 10.82 6.06
N ALA A 104 -13.31 11.77 5.16
CA ALA A 104 -14.35 12.53 4.49
C ALA A 104 -14.86 11.71 3.30
N LEU A 105 -16.14 11.33 3.29
CA LEU A 105 -16.73 10.48 2.26
C LEU A 105 -17.72 11.29 1.42
N CYS A 106 -17.46 11.41 0.12
CA CYS A 106 -18.28 12.14 -0.86
C CYS A 106 -18.74 13.50 -0.32
N THR A 107 -17.81 14.29 0.20
CA THR A 107 -18.09 15.55 0.91
C THR A 107 -16.93 16.53 0.78
N SER A 108 -17.13 17.77 1.21
CA SER A 108 -16.18 18.87 1.11
C SER A 108 -16.10 19.65 2.43
N PRO A 109 -14.93 20.21 2.79
CA PRO A 109 -14.80 21.19 3.87
C PRO A 109 -15.54 22.49 3.57
N TYR A 110 -16.02 22.68 2.33
CA TYR A 110 -16.93 23.74 1.90
C TYR A 110 -18.27 23.09 1.54
N PRO A 111 -19.18 22.82 2.50
CA PRO A 111 -20.35 21.99 2.22
C PRO A 111 -21.27 22.62 1.16
N ILE A 112 -21.54 23.91 1.29
CA ILE A 112 -22.37 24.69 0.37
C ILE A 112 -21.50 25.81 -0.22
N ASP A 113 -20.96 25.57 -1.41
CA ASP A 113 -20.05 26.45 -2.14
C ASP A 113 -20.12 26.08 -3.63
N ASP A 114 -20.21 27.09 -4.49
CA ASP A 114 -20.46 26.89 -5.92
C ASP A 114 -19.28 26.22 -6.66
N GLU A 115 -18.06 26.38 -6.15
CA GLU A 115 -16.85 25.87 -6.78
C GLU A 115 -16.22 24.68 -6.06
N ARG A 116 -16.50 24.52 -4.75
CA ARG A 116 -15.83 23.54 -3.89
C ARG A 116 -16.80 22.61 -3.17
N GLY A 117 -18.11 22.88 -3.21
CA GLY A 117 -19.14 22.14 -2.50
C GLY A 117 -20.34 21.76 -3.35
N VAL A 118 -21.49 21.64 -2.69
CA VAL A 118 -22.81 21.67 -3.33
C VAL A 118 -23.12 23.12 -3.68
N SER A 119 -23.50 23.40 -4.94
CA SER A 119 -23.82 24.78 -5.32
C SER A 119 -25.04 25.30 -4.55
N ARG A 120 -25.04 26.58 -4.21
CA ARG A 120 -26.13 27.24 -3.46
C ARG A 120 -27.45 27.11 -4.21
N GLU A 121 -27.40 27.21 -5.54
CA GLU A 121 -28.56 27.02 -6.40
C GLU A 121 -29.10 25.58 -6.30
N LEU A 122 -28.23 24.56 -6.35
CA LEU A 122 -28.65 23.16 -6.25
C LEU A 122 -29.24 22.84 -4.87
N PHE A 123 -28.64 23.40 -3.83
CA PHE A 123 -29.13 23.30 -2.46
C PHE A 123 -30.54 23.90 -2.33
N ARG A 124 -30.72 25.17 -2.72
CA ARG A 124 -32.01 25.87 -2.69
C ARG A 124 -33.07 25.15 -3.51
N LYS A 125 -32.75 24.74 -4.75
CA LYS A 125 -33.66 23.95 -5.60
C LYS A 125 -34.08 22.63 -4.95
N THR A 126 -33.18 21.98 -4.22
CA THR A 126 -33.52 20.74 -3.51
C THR A 126 -34.46 21.01 -2.34
N LEU A 127 -34.26 22.12 -1.62
CA LEU A 127 -35.13 22.53 -0.51
C LEU A 127 -36.52 22.98 -1.00
N ASP A 128 -36.58 23.83 -2.02
CA ASP A 128 -37.83 24.38 -2.55
C ASP A 128 -38.72 23.28 -3.12
N ASN A 129 -38.12 22.30 -3.82
CA ASN A 129 -38.82 21.18 -4.45
C ASN A 129 -38.80 19.89 -3.61
N LEU A 130 -38.65 19.99 -2.30
CA LEU A 130 -38.68 18.82 -1.42
C LEU A 130 -40.12 18.34 -1.18
N ASP A 131 -40.60 17.55 -2.14
CA ASP A 131 -41.82 16.73 -2.09
C ASP A 131 -41.46 15.25 -2.38
N GLU A 132 -42.44 14.33 -2.41
CA GLU A 132 -42.19 12.91 -2.68
C GLU A 132 -41.48 12.65 -4.02
N ALA A 133 -41.88 13.38 -5.08
CA ALA A 133 -41.31 13.22 -6.42
C ALA A 133 -39.89 13.79 -6.51
N GLY A 134 -39.65 14.93 -5.86
CA GLY A 134 -38.35 15.57 -5.70
C GLY A 134 -37.39 14.69 -4.89
N LEU A 135 -37.88 14.07 -3.82
CA LEU A 135 -37.11 13.14 -2.99
C LEU A 135 -36.71 11.88 -3.77
N ALA A 136 -37.62 11.31 -4.56
CA ALA A 136 -37.28 10.19 -5.45
C ALA A 136 -36.22 10.58 -6.50
N LYS A 137 -36.29 11.80 -7.07
CA LYS A 137 -35.25 12.34 -7.97
C LYS A 137 -33.92 12.54 -7.25
N PHE A 138 -33.94 13.00 -5.99
CA PHE A 138 -32.75 13.15 -5.16
C PHE A 138 -32.07 11.80 -4.93
N PHE A 139 -32.80 10.77 -4.51
CA PHE A 139 -32.22 9.46 -4.26
C PHE A 139 -31.64 8.78 -5.51
N ARG A 140 -32.25 8.97 -6.69
CA ARG A 140 -31.63 8.55 -7.96
C ARG A 140 -30.30 9.25 -8.24
N ARG A 141 -30.11 10.50 -7.79
CA ARG A 141 -28.81 11.18 -7.90
C ARG A 141 -27.80 10.63 -6.89
N VAL A 142 -28.26 10.27 -5.68
CA VAL A 142 -27.42 9.69 -4.63
C VAL A 142 -26.86 8.33 -5.06
N CYS A 143 -27.70 7.42 -5.56
CA CYS A 143 -27.27 6.07 -5.93
C CYS A 143 -26.77 5.88 -7.36
N GLY A 144 -26.96 6.86 -8.24
CA GLY A 144 -26.85 6.62 -9.68
C GLY A 144 -28.13 6.01 -10.25
N PHE A 145 -28.25 5.99 -11.58
CA PHE A 145 -29.50 5.69 -12.29
C PHE A 145 -30.13 4.32 -11.96
N ASP A 146 -29.36 3.37 -11.40
CA ASP A 146 -29.77 1.97 -11.18
C ASP A 146 -29.94 1.55 -9.72
N GLY A 147 -29.78 2.45 -8.73
CA GLY A 147 -29.75 2.05 -7.32
C GLY A 147 -31.04 2.32 -6.54
N ALA A 148 -31.48 1.30 -5.78
CA ALA A 148 -32.62 1.35 -4.88
C ALA A 148 -32.25 1.93 -3.49
N PHE A 149 -31.94 3.22 -3.39
CA PHE A 149 -31.97 3.91 -2.09
C PHE A 149 -33.45 4.06 -1.67
N GLY A 150 -33.80 3.61 -0.47
CA GLY A 150 -35.16 3.77 0.08
C GLY A 150 -36.10 2.55 -0.03
N ALA A 151 -35.63 1.39 -0.48
CA ALA A 151 -36.47 0.18 -0.58
C ALA A 151 -36.55 -0.67 0.71
N SER A 152 -35.83 -0.32 1.79
CA SER A 152 -35.64 -1.22 2.94
C SER A 152 -35.85 -0.59 4.33
N GLY A 153 -36.35 0.63 4.42
CA GLY A 153 -36.76 1.28 5.68
C GLY A 153 -37.70 2.43 5.37
N GLY A 154 -38.85 2.49 6.05
CA GLY A 154 -39.87 3.51 5.79
C GLY A 154 -39.26 4.91 5.82
N MET A 155 -39.33 5.59 4.68
CA MET A 155 -38.73 6.91 4.49
C MET A 155 -39.29 7.89 5.52
N ARG A 156 -38.41 8.66 6.18
CA ARG A 156 -38.86 9.70 7.12
C ARG A 156 -39.81 10.67 6.40
N PRO A 157 -40.89 11.16 7.07
CA PRO A 157 -41.83 12.08 6.45
C PRO A 157 -41.13 13.31 5.84
N VAL A 158 -41.62 13.75 4.68
CA VAL A 158 -41.02 14.84 3.90
C VAL A 158 -40.89 16.12 4.74
N GLU A 159 -41.83 16.39 5.64
CA GLU A 159 -41.81 17.55 6.53
C GLU A 159 -40.64 17.52 7.51
N ARG A 160 -40.26 16.34 8.01
CA ARG A 160 -39.06 16.17 8.86
C ARG A 160 -37.79 16.37 8.05
N LEU A 161 -37.74 15.79 6.85
CA LEU A 161 -36.60 15.97 5.95
C LEU A 161 -36.42 17.45 5.56
N ARG A 162 -37.51 18.19 5.36
CA ARG A 162 -37.46 19.63 5.11
C ARG A 162 -36.82 20.37 6.28
N ARG A 163 -37.26 20.11 7.51
CA ARG A 163 -36.65 20.71 8.72
C ARG A 163 -35.17 20.34 8.89
N GLU A 164 -34.81 19.09 8.63
CA GLU A 164 -33.42 18.64 8.66
C GLU A 164 -32.57 19.42 7.64
N LEU A 165 -33.05 19.56 6.39
CA LEU A 165 -32.31 20.27 5.35
C LEU A 165 -32.22 21.78 5.62
N GLU A 166 -33.28 22.40 6.15
CA GLU A 166 -33.27 23.79 6.61
C GLU A 166 -32.26 24.02 7.73
N PHE A 167 -32.24 23.12 8.72
CA PHE A 167 -31.28 23.17 9.82
C PHE A 167 -29.85 23.05 9.31
N LEU A 168 -29.55 22.05 8.48
CA LEU A 168 -28.24 21.88 7.86
C LEU A 168 -27.84 23.12 7.06
N GLY A 169 -28.75 23.70 6.28
CA GLY A 169 -28.51 24.97 5.58
C GLY A 169 -28.10 26.10 6.52
N SER A 170 -28.80 26.24 7.66
CA SER A 170 -28.53 27.30 8.63
C SER A 170 -27.13 27.22 9.27
N ILE A 171 -26.60 26.00 9.45
CA ILE A 171 -25.30 25.79 10.09
C ILE A 171 -24.16 25.60 9.08
N LEU A 172 -24.43 25.37 7.79
CA LEU A 172 -23.42 25.05 6.77
C LEU A 172 -23.28 26.08 5.64
N ASP A 173 -24.31 26.87 5.32
CA ASP A 173 -24.21 27.84 4.20
C ASP A 173 -23.17 28.92 4.51
N GLY A 174 -22.26 29.13 3.55
CA GLY A 174 -21.14 30.05 3.68
C GLY A 174 -20.07 29.66 4.71
N ARG A 175 -20.16 28.47 5.33
CA ARG A 175 -19.13 27.95 6.24
C ARG A 175 -18.05 27.21 5.48
N SER A 176 -16.85 27.25 6.05
CA SER A 176 -15.71 26.45 5.62
C SER A 176 -15.01 25.87 6.84
N PHE A 177 -14.52 24.64 6.71
CA PHE A 177 -13.77 23.93 7.72
C PHE A 177 -12.32 23.71 7.27
N ASP A 178 -11.43 23.41 8.21
CA ASP A 178 -10.03 23.14 7.86
C ASP A 178 -9.91 21.71 7.30
N ALA A 179 -9.55 21.60 6.03
CA ALA A 179 -9.28 20.32 5.38
C ALA A 179 -8.19 19.50 6.09
N SER A 180 -7.30 20.15 6.85
CA SER A 180 -6.23 19.50 7.62
C SER A 180 -6.75 18.67 8.80
N HIS A 181 -7.99 18.94 9.27
CA HIS A 181 -8.65 18.12 10.28
C HIS A 181 -8.95 16.71 9.78
N TRP A 182 -9.05 16.51 8.47
CA TRP A 182 -9.41 15.24 7.86
C TRP A 182 -8.18 14.50 7.35
N THR A 183 -8.14 13.19 7.60
CA THR A 183 -7.02 12.34 7.19
C THR A 183 -6.95 12.18 5.67
N LEU A 184 -8.11 11.96 5.03
CA LEU A 184 -8.25 11.82 3.59
C LEU A 184 -9.70 12.03 3.17
N ALA A 185 -9.90 12.28 1.88
CA ALA A 185 -11.22 12.32 1.27
C ALA A 185 -11.39 11.22 0.22
N LEU A 186 -12.50 10.51 0.24
CA LEU A 186 -12.92 9.56 -0.78
C LEU A 186 -14.12 10.13 -1.53
N GLY A 187 -14.15 10.07 -2.87
CA GLY A 187 -15.28 10.56 -3.66
C GLY A 187 -15.62 9.68 -4.85
N GLY A 188 -16.91 9.56 -5.18
CA GLY A 188 -17.41 8.86 -6.35
C GLY A 188 -17.02 9.55 -7.66
N ARG A 189 -16.60 8.79 -8.69
CA ARG A 189 -16.19 9.36 -9.99
C ARG A 189 -17.30 10.02 -10.80
N ARG A 190 -18.54 9.67 -10.50
CA ARG A 190 -19.76 10.20 -11.12
C ARG A 190 -20.74 10.71 -10.06
N ASP A 191 -20.21 11.19 -8.92
CA ASP A 191 -21.00 11.85 -7.90
C ASP A 191 -21.74 13.07 -8.50
N ARG A 192 -23.05 13.13 -8.25
CA ARG A 192 -23.97 14.17 -8.75
C ARG A 192 -24.49 15.11 -7.66
N ILE A 193 -24.02 14.90 -6.43
CA ILE A 193 -24.30 15.76 -5.29
C ILE A 193 -23.07 16.63 -5.04
N PHE A 194 -21.94 16.00 -4.72
CA PHE A 194 -20.63 16.66 -4.64
C PHE A 194 -19.83 16.34 -5.89
N TYR A 195 -19.87 17.24 -6.88
CA TYR A 195 -19.22 16.97 -8.17
C TYR A 195 -17.72 16.70 -8.00
N PRO A 196 -17.14 15.70 -8.70
CA PRO A 196 -15.72 15.35 -8.61
C PRO A 196 -14.80 16.55 -8.77
N ARG A 197 -15.05 17.41 -9.76
CA ARG A 197 -14.28 18.64 -10.00
C ARG A 197 -14.28 19.62 -8.80
N ASN A 198 -15.38 19.67 -8.05
CA ASN A 198 -15.51 20.53 -6.88
C ASN A 198 -14.73 19.91 -5.71
N LEU A 199 -14.82 18.58 -5.54
CA LEU A 199 -14.03 17.85 -4.57
C LEU A 199 -12.53 17.98 -4.84
N GLU A 200 -12.10 17.90 -6.10
CA GLU A 200 -10.70 18.08 -6.50
C GLU A 200 -10.18 19.47 -6.11
N ARG A 201 -10.98 20.53 -6.32
CA ARG A 201 -10.64 21.89 -5.88
C ARG A 201 -10.59 22.02 -4.36
N ALA A 202 -11.49 21.35 -3.65
CA ALA A 202 -11.61 21.45 -2.20
C ALA A 202 -10.50 20.70 -1.44
N TRP A 203 -10.12 19.52 -1.93
CA TRP A 203 -9.21 18.61 -1.25
C TRP A 203 -7.83 18.53 -1.88
N GLY A 204 -7.69 18.91 -3.16
CA GLY A 204 -6.47 18.77 -3.94
C GLY A 204 -5.93 17.34 -3.86
N GLY A 205 -4.64 17.22 -3.53
CA GLY A 205 -3.97 15.94 -3.36
C GLY A 205 -4.48 15.06 -2.21
N ARG A 206 -5.46 15.47 -1.39
CA ARG A 206 -6.05 14.61 -0.35
C ARG A 206 -7.24 13.77 -0.85
N LEU A 207 -7.72 14.03 -2.06
CA LEU A 207 -8.86 13.33 -2.65
C LEU A 207 -8.42 12.06 -3.37
N ILE A 208 -9.13 10.96 -3.09
CA ILE A 208 -9.06 9.72 -3.84
C ILE A 208 -10.42 9.51 -4.52
N LEU A 209 -10.44 9.61 -5.86
CA LEU A 209 -11.63 9.35 -6.66
C LEU A 209 -11.76 7.85 -6.99
N ALA A 210 -12.69 7.19 -6.31
CA ALA A 210 -12.97 5.76 -6.40
C ALA A 210 -14.48 5.49 -6.30
N GLY A 211 -14.92 4.30 -6.73
CA GLY A 211 -16.35 4.01 -6.86
C GLY A 211 -17.03 4.83 -7.96
N ASP A 212 -18.37 4.80 -7.99
CA ASP A 212 -19.15 5.46 -9.04
C ASP A 212 -19.98 6.64 -8.51
N ALA A 213 -21.03 6.39 -7.71
CA ALA A 213 -21.99 7.40 -7.28
C ALA A 213 -21.70 8.00 -5.89
N HIS A 214 -22.54 8.94 -5.45
CA HIS A 214 -22.48 9.55 -4.11
C HIS A 214 -22.62 8.50 -3.00
N PHE A 215 -23.46 7.50 -3.24
CA PHE A 215 -23.53 6.25 -2.50
C PHE A 215 -22.97 5.10 -3.34
N ASP A 216 -21.81 4.57 -2.95
CA ASP A 216 -21.21 3.35 -3.50
C ASP A 216 -20.79 2.45 -2.34
N ILE A 217 -21.32 1.23 -2.29
CA ILE A 217 -21.10 0.28 -1.19
C ILE A 217 -19.61 0.04 -0.93
N ARG A 218 -18.80 -0.14 -2.00
CA ARG A 218 -17.37 -0.41 -1.84
C ARG A 218 -16.64 0.79 -1.29
N LEU A 219 -17.08 2.00 -1.66
CA LEU A 219 -16.47 3.23 -1.17
C LEU A 219 -16.74 3.42 0.33
N PHE A 220 -17.96 3.14 0.78
CA PHE A 220 -18.34 3.13 2.20
C PHE A 220 -17.56 2.08 2.99
N GLU A 221 -17.53 0.83 2.52
CA GLU A 221 -16.80 -0.25 3.17
C GLU A 221 -15.29 0.07 3.26
N SER A 222 -14.72 0.69 2.23
CA SER A 222 -13.35 1.16 2.24
C SER A 222 -13.13 2.27 3.27
N ALA A 223 -14.03 3.27 3.34
CA ALA A 223 -13.96 4.34 4.32
C ALA A 223 -14.00 3.80 5.76
N PHE A 224 -14.91 2.85 6.02
CA PHE A 224 -15.09 2.26 7.34
C PHE A 224 -13.88 1.43 7.75
N ALA A 225 -13.36 0.61 6.84
CA ALA A 225 -12.14 -0.17 7.08
C ALA A 225 -10.92 0.75 7.34
N LEU A 226 -10.78 1.84 6.58
CA LEU A 226 -9.70 2.81 6.76
C LEU A 226 -9.79 3.53 8.10
N ALA A 227 -10.99 3.88 8.58
CA ALA A 227 -11.17 4.63 9.82
C ALA A 227 -10.80 3.81 11.08
N VAL A 228 -10.94 2.49 11.04
CA VAL A 228 -10.71 1.63 12.23
C VAL A 228 -9.41 0.83 12.18
N ARG A 229 -8.70 0.85 11.05
CA ARG A 229 -7.43 0.13 10.91
C ARG A 229 -6.39 0.70 11.87
N PRO A 230 -5.51 -0.14 12.44
CA PRO A 230 -4.33 0.40 13.12
C PRO A 230 -3.49 1.17 12.10
N PRO A 231 -2.95 2.35 12.45
CA PRO A 231 -1.90 2.92 11.63
C PRO A 231 -0.78 1.89 11.52
N SER A 232 -0.25 1.74 10.31
CA SER A 232 0.96 0.98 10.06
C SER A 232 2.09 1.53 10.92
N GLN A 233 3.14 0.72 11.12
CA GLN A 233 4.31 1.21 11.84
C GLN A 233 4.91 2.44 11.15
N PHE A 234 4.90 2.48 9.83
CA PHE A 234 5.41 3.62 9.08
C PHE A 234 4.56 4.87 9.30
N GLU A 235 3.23 4.76 9.30
CA GLU A 235 2.34 5.89 9.62
C GLU A 235 2.55 6.42 11.03
N ARG A 236 2.77 5.55 12.02
CA ARG A 236 3.08 5.98 13.39
C ARG A 236 4.40 6.76 13.48
N SER A 237 5.39 6.35 12.69
CA SER A 237 6.71 6.98 12.67
C SER A 237 6.77 8.19 11.71
N ALA A 238 5.76 8.41 10.86
CA ALA A 238 5.75 9.49 9.86
C ALA A 238 6.02 10.91 10.42
N PRO A 239 5.61 11.28 11.64
CA PRO A 239 5.95 12.58 12.21
C PRO A 239 7.46 12.76 12.46
N SER A 240 8.16 11.71 12.93
CA SER A 240 9.60 11.71 13.18
C SER A 240 10.43 11.24 11.98
N TYR A 241 9.79 10.62 10.99
CA TYR A 241 10.48 9.95 9.88
C TYR A 241 11.41 10.91 9.13
N ASP A 242 10.89 12.07 8.71
CA ASP A 242 11.65 13.02 7.90
C ASP A 242 12.89 13.57 8.63
N SER A 243 12.97 13.49 9.97
CA SER A 243 14.17 13.87 10.73
C SER A 243 15.07 12.67 11.02
N SER A 244 14.50 11.52 11.38
CA SER A 244 15.23 10.29 11.74
C SER A 244 15.75 9.47 10.55
N ALA A 245 15.17 9.60 9.35
CA ALA A 245 15.48 8.78 8.18
C ALA A 245 16.65 9.32 7.34
N SER A 246 17.80 9.59 7.98
CA SER A 246 19.00 10.16 7.31
C SER A 246 19.47 9.32 6.12
N VAL A 247 19.54 7.99 6.28
CA VAL A 247 19.95 7.08 5.21
C VAL A 247 18.95 7.10 4.06
N GLN A 248 17.65 7.12 4.33
CA GLN A 248 16.64 7.16 3.27
C GLN A 248 16.68 8.48 2.49
N ARG A 249 16.99 9.61 3.15
CA ARG A 249 17.25 10.88 2.47
C ARG A 249 18.49 10.78 1.56
N GLU A 250 19.59 10.20 2.06
CA GLU A 250 20.80 9.96 1.26
C GLU A 250 20.50 9.05 0.05
N VAL A 251 19.72 7.99 0.25
CA VAL A 251 19.29 7.07 -0.81
C VAL A 251 18.46 7.79 -1.87
N CYS A 252 17.52 8.67 -1.49
CA CYS A 252 16.74 9.43 -2.46
C CYS A 252 17.61 10.41 -3.26
N ALA A 253 18.53 11.12 -2.60
CA ALA A 253 19.44 12.05 -3.25
C ALA A 253 20.43 11.34 -4.18
N GLU A 254 20.97 10.19 -3.77
CA GLU A 254 21.86 9.39 -4.60
C GLU A 254 21.12 8.78 -5.80
N LEU A 255 19.88 8.32 -5.62
CA LEU A 255 19.05 7.85 -6.75
C LEU A 255 18.82 8.97 -7.78
N GLU A 256 18.50 10.19 -7.34
CA GLU A 256 18.36 11.35 -8.22
C GLU A 256 19.67 11.63 -8.98
N ARG A 257 20.81 11.64 -8.28
CA ARG A 257 22.13 11.87 -8.88
C ARG A 257 22.45 10.81 -9.94
N LEU A 258 22.28 9.53 -9.61
CA LEU A 258 22.55 8.40 -10.51
C LEU A 258 21.59 8.37 -11.70
N PHE A 259 20.33 8.79 -11.50
CA PHE A 259 19.37 8.94 -12.58
C PHE A 259 19.89 9.91 -13.64
N PHE A 260 20.27 11.13 -13.26
CA PHE A 260 20.80 12.10 -14.22
C PHE A 260 22.17 11.71 -14.79
N GLU A 261 23.02 11.02 -14.02
CA GLU A 261 24.28 10.43 -14.51
C GLU A 261 24.03 9.38 -15.61
N ALA A 262 23.05 8.50 -15.41
CA ALA A 262 22.67 7.48 -16.39
C ALA A 262 22.08 8.11 -17.67
N LEU A 263 21.28 9.18 -17.53
CA LEU A 263 20.78 9.91 -18.69
C LEU A 263 21.89 10.61 -19.47
N ALA A 264 22.92 11.12 -18.80
CA ALA A 264 24.10 11.79 -19.37
C ALA A 264 24.97 10.90 -20.27
N GLY A 265 24.64 9.62 -20.46
CA GLY A 265 25.48 8.68 -21.18
C GLY A 265 26.74 8.31 -20.40
N GLY A 266 26.71 8.40 -19.07
CA GLY A 266 27.77 7.83 -18.22
C GLY A 266 28.01 6.37 -18.60
N ASN A 267 29.27 5.94 -18.68
CA ASN A 267 29.64 4.56 -19.01
C ASN A 267 28.80 3.57 -18.19
N PHE A 268 28.24 2.55 -18.85
CA PHE A 268 27.53 1.45 -18.20
C PHE A 268 28.39 0.87 -17.06
N ALA A 269 28.05 1.23 -15.82
CA ALA A 269 28.78 0.84 -14.63
C ALA A 269 27.91 -0.13 -13.81
N CYS A 270 28.04 -1.42 -14.08
CA CYS A 270 27.58 -2.45 -13.15
C CYS A 270 28.66 -2.59 -12.07
N GLU A 271 28.49 -1.87 -10.97
CA GLU A 271 29.45 -1.84 -9.86
C GLU A 271 28.83 -2.51 -8.63
N LYS A 272 29.39 -3.68 -8.28
CA LYS A 272 29.10 -4.35 -7.01
C LYS A 272 30.10 -3.90 -5.95
N SER A 273 29.60 -3.51 -4.78
CA SER A 273 30.40 -3.17 -3.60
C SER A 273 31.36 -4.31 -3.24
N ALA A 274 32.66 -4.00 -3.19
CA ALA A 274 33.69 -4.95 -2.80
C ALA A 274 33.39 -5.56 -1.42
N ARG A 275 33.77 -6.84 -1.20
CA ARG A 275 33.68 -7.46 0.13
C ARG A 275 34.45 -6.61 1.13
N ALA A 276 33.78 -6.15 2.19
CA ALA A 276 34.45 -5.53 3.33
C ALA A 276 35.52 -6.51 3.83
N ARG A 277 36.80 -6.11 3.74
CA ARG A 277 37.88 -6.87 4.35
C ARG A 277 37.66 -6.82 5.86
N THR A 278 37.61 -7.98 6.49
CA THR A 278 37.69 -8.10 7.94
C THR A 278 38.98 -7.39 8.40
N PRO A 279 38.95 -6.44 9.34
CA PRO A 279 40.17 -5.86 9.89
C PRO A 279 40.82 -6.93 10.78
N GLY A 280 41.90 -7.55 10.30
CA GLY A 280 42.62 -8.55 11.08
C GLY A 280 43.28 -9.65 10.26
N ALA A 281 44.15 -9.30 9.32
CA ALA A 281 45.23 -10.16 8.83
C ALA A 281 46.24 -9.28 8.09
N GLU A 282 47.30 -8.88 8.79
CA GLU A 282 48.41 -8.13 8.23
C GLU A 282 49.44 -9.06 7.56
N ARG A 283 49.95 -8.59 6.42
CA ARG A 283 51.25 -8.89 5.76
C ARG A 283 51.45 -10.24 5.06
N ALA A 284 51.62 -10.18 3.74
CA ALA A 284 52.92 -10.12 3.03
C ALA A 284 52.76 -10.67 1.60
N GLY A 285 53.32 -9.98 0.60
CA GLY A 285 53.58 -10.55 -0.72
C GLY A 285 53.21 -9.65 -1.90
N ASN A 286 54.24 -9.04 -2.49
CA ASN A 286 54.22 -8.53 -3.87
C ASN A 286 53.91 -9.65 -4.87
N ALA A 287 53.18 -9.32 -5.94
CA ALA A 287 53.30 -9.85 -7.32
C ALA A 287 52.05 -9.38 -8.10
N GLU A 288 52.18 -8.39 -8.97
CA GLU A 288 52.44 -8.55 -10.41
C GLU A 288 51.17 -8.87 -11.23
N CYS A 289 50.96 -8.01 -12.22
CA CYS A 289 50.07 -8.16 -13.33
C CYS A 289 50.29 -9.51 -14.03
N PHE A 290 49.22 -10.25 -14.30
CA PHE A 290 49.21 -11.21 -15.40
C PHE A 290 47.91 -11.07 -16.19
N GLU A 291 48.05 -10.39 -17.32
CA GLU A 291 47.23 -10.59 -18.50
C GLU A 291 47.41 -12.02 -19.04
N ASN A 292 46.36 -12.51 -19.71
CA ASN A 292 46.35 -13.62 -20.66
C ASN A 292 46.58 -15.04 -20.12
N ALA A 293 45.48 -15.81 -20.10
CA ALA A 293 45.50 -17.21 -20.50
C ALA A 293 44.12 -17.63 -21.03
N GLU A 294 43.97 -17.60 -22.35
CA GLU A 294 43.09 -18.51 -23.07
C GLU A 294 43.55 -19.95 -22.79
N CYS A 295 42.63 -20.89 -22.55
CA CYS A 295 42.42 -22.06 -23.43
C CYS A 295 41.63 -23.20 -22.77
N ALA A 296 40.91 -23.87 -23.67
CA ALA A 296 40.68 -25.30 -23.74
C ALA A 296 39.73 -25.95 -22.72
N GLY A 297 38.52 -26.22 -23.22
CA GLY A 297 37.73 -27.34 -22.74
C GLY A 297 38.44 -28.66 -22.94
N SER A 298 38.13 -29.61 -22.06
CA SER A 298 38.16 -31.02 -22.41
C SER A 298 37.09 -31.75 -21.60
N ALA A 299 36.26 -32.47 -22.35
CA ALA A 299 35.34 -33.44 -21.83
C ALA A 299 36.12 -34.63 -21.26
N GLY A 300 35.73 -35.11 -20.09
CA GLY A 300 36.20 -36.35 -19.50
C GLY A 300 35.03 -37.09 -18.87
N ARG A 301 34.46 -38.04 -19.59
CA ARG A 301 33.61 -39.11 -19.03
C ARG A 301 34.50 -40.16 -18.34
N ALA A 302 33.91 -40.79 -17.32
CA ALA A 302 34.12 -42.15 -16.80
C ALA A 302 34.55 -42.14 -15.34
N ASP A 303 34.30 -43.16 -14.52
CA ASP A 303 33.29 -44.21 -14.43
C ASP A 303 33.64 -44.89 -13.09
N SER A 304 32.64 -45.47 -12.43
CA SER A 304 32.76 -46.62 -11.52
C SER A 304 33.64 -46.52 -10.27
N GLY A 305 33.05 -46.83 -9.11
CA GLY A 305 33.80 -47.02 -7.87
C GLY A 305 32.92 -47.28 -6.66
N LYS A 306 32.14 -48.37 -6.70
CA LYS A 306 31.44 -48.90 -5.53
C LYS A 306 32.45 -49.44 -4.52
N THR A 307 32.33 -49.05 -3.25
CA THR A 307 32.50 -49.97 -2.11
C THR A 307 31.57 -49.56 -0.99
N ALA A 308 30.84 -50.55 -0.49
CA ALA A 308 29.83 -50.47 0.54
C ALA A 308 30.34 -51.20 1.79
N GLU A 309 30.15 -50.61 2.96
CA GLU A 309 29.96 -51.29 4.25
C GLU A 309 28.84 -50.53 4.98
N LYS A 310 27.64 -51.13 5.12
CA LYS A 310 27.15 -51.92 6.28
C LYS A 310 27.25 -51.12 7.60
N ARG A 311 26.25 -51.08 8.48
CA ARG A 311 24.84 -51.51 8.57
C ARG A 311 24.36 -50.97 9.95
N SER A 312 23.03 -50.97 10.16
CA SER A 312 22.27 -50.67 11.40
C SER A 312 21.82 -49.20 11.51
N GLY A 313 20.53 -48.85 11.58
CA GLY A 313 19.33 -49.63 11.86
C GLY A 313 18.46 -48.82 12.81
N SER A 314 17.29 -48.37 12.37
CA SER A 314 16.04 -48.33 13.16
C SER A 314 14.94 -47.61 12.39
N GLU A 315 13.75 -48.19 12.54
CA GLU A 315 12.52 -47.97 11.82
C GLU A 315 11.76 -46.72 12.33
N ASN A 316 10.97 -46.10 11.44
CA ASN A 316 9.51 -45.98 11.64
C ASN A 316 8.87 -45.24 10.46
N ALA A 317 8.26 -46.00 9.54
CA ALA A 317 7.31 -45.49 8.56
C ALA A 317 5.90 -45.94 8.97
N LYS A 318 5.05 -45.01 9.41
CA LYS A 318 3.63 -45.27 9.69
C LYS A 318 2.80 -45.18 8.40
N ARG A 319 2.15 -46.30 8.10
CA ARG A 319 1.01 -46.49 7.19
C ARG A 319 -0.07 -45.42 7.38
N ILE A 320 -0.63 -44.93 6.28
CA ILE A 320 -1.98 -44.37 6.23
C ILE A 320 -2.83 -45.30 5.36
N GLY A 321 -3.89 -45.84 5.97
CA GLY A 321 -4.81 -46.80 5.38
C GLY A 321 -5.79 -46.16 4.40
N ARG A 322 -6.13 -46.94 3.37
CA ARG A 322 -7.30 -46.74 2.50
C ARG A 322 -8.57 -47.09 3.28
N ALA A 323 -9.58 -46.24 3.18
CA ALA A 323 -10.95 -46.56 3.60
C ALA A 323 -11.83 -46.65 2.35
N GLU A 324 -12.56 -47.76 2.26
CA GLU A 324 -13.53 -48.12 1.24
C GLU A 324 -14.84 -47.36 1.43
N CYS A 325 -15.55 -47.09 0.33
CA CYS A 325 -16.94 -46.59 0.35
C CYS A 325 -17.88 -47.75 -0.02
N PRO A 326 -19.02 -47.93 0.68
CA PRO A 326 -19.99 -48.97 0.35
C PRO A 326 -20.95 -48.53 -0.76
N GLU A 327 -21.31 -49.50 -1.60
CA GLU A 327 -22.33 -49.44 -2.65
C GLU A 327 -23.76 -49.62 -2.11
N GLY A 328 -24.72 -49.12 -2.90
CA GLY A 328 -26.17 -49.32 -2.77
C GLY A 328 -26.89 -48.03 -3.17
N GLY A 329 -27.68 -47.91 -4.23
CA GLY A 329 -28.40 -48.89 -5.05
C GLY A 329 -29.87 -48.50 -5.03
N ALA A 330 -30.34 -47.76 -6.05
CA ALA A 330 -31.73 -47.76 -6.53
C ALA A 330 -31.87 -46.89 -7.80
N GLU A 331 -32.30 -47.55 -8.88
CA GLU A 331 -32.75 -47.04 -10.18
C GLU A 331 -33.97 -46.08 -9.99
N VAL A 332 -34.39 -45.21 -10.92
CA VAL A 332 -34.89 -45.46 -12.28
C VAL A 332 -35.04 -44.12 -13.02
N GLY A 333 -34.68 -44.09 -14.32
CA GLY A 333 -35.52 -43.46 -15.35
C GLY A 333 -35.04 -42.17 -16.03
N GLY A 334 -34.62 -42.30 -17.30
CA GLY A 334 -35.14 -41.42 -18.36
C GLY A 334 -34.23 -40.32 -18.94
N MET A 335 -33.43 -40.70 -19.94
CA MET A 335 -33.18 -39.99 -21.21
C MET A 335 -32.73 -38.51 -21.30
N ARG A 336 -31.62 -38.39 -22.05
CA ARG A 336 -31.23 -37.41 -23.10
C ARG A 336 -30.46 -36.14 -22.71
N LYS A 337 -29.20 -36.16 -23.16
CA LYS A 337 -28.32 -35.02 -23.45
C LYS A 337 -28.89 -34.18 -24.61
N THR A 338 -28.93 -32.86 -24.45
CA THR A 338 -28.58 -31.86 -25.48
C THR A 338 -28.39 -30.48 -24.81
N ASP A 339 -27.20 -29.92 -25.02
CA ASP A 339 -26.79 -28.52 -25.18
C ASP A 339 -27.31 -27.36 -24.28
N CYS A 340 -26.29 -26.67 -23.76
CA CYS A 340 -26.12 -25.21 -23.63
C CYS A 340 -26.83 -24.39 -22.53
N ALA A 341 -25.92 -23.78 -21.73
CA ALA A 341 -25.86 -22.37 -21.31
C ALA A 341 -26.57 -21.92 -20.02
N GLU A 342 -25.79 -21.18 -19.22
CA GLU A 342 -26.13 -20.32 -18.07
C GLU A 342 -26.66 -21.06 -16.81
N GLY A 343 -26.31 -20.76 -15.58
CA GLY A 343 -25.61 -19.64 -14.96
C GLY A 343 -26.02 -19.65 -13.48
N ALA A 344 -25.03 -19.57 -12.58
CA ALA A 344 -25.17 -19.30 -11.14
C ALA A 344 -25.89 -20.33 -10.24
N ARG A 345 -25.12 -21.03 -9.38
CA ARG A 345 -24.98 -20.67 -7.95
C ARG A 345 -24.13 -21.67 -7.16
N CYS A 346 -23.15 -21.11 -6.46
CA CYS A 346 -22.80 -21.33 -5.05
C CYS A 346 -22.74 -22.77 -4.53
N ALA A 347 -21.53 -23.25 -4.19
CA ALA A 347 -21.10 -23.41 -2.80
C ALA A 347 -19.85 -24.33 -2.70
N LEU A 348 -18.83 -23.80 -2.04
CA LEU A 348 -18.06 -24.50 -0.99
C LEU A 348 -17.58 -25.93 -1.30
N ARG A 349 -16.35 -26.02 -1.81
CA ARG A 349 -15.25 -26.91 -1.36
C ARG A 349 -14.28 -27.13 -2.55
N GLY A 350 -13.32 -26.23 -2.74
CA GLY A 350 -12.14 -26.49 -3.57
C GLY A 350 -10.96 -26.77 -2.63
N GLY A 351 -10.30 -27.92 -2.63
CA GLY A 351 -10.01 -28.75 -3.80
C GLY A 351 -8.95 -28.03 -4.61
N VAL A 352 -7.69 -28.42 -4.38
CA VAL A 352 -6.50 -27.87 -5.04
C VAL A 352 -6.66 -28.02 -6.56
N ALA A 353 -7.01 -26.93 -7.25
CA ALA A 353 -6.97 -26.86 -8.69
C ALA A 353 -5.50 -26.75 -9.12
N ARG A 354 -4.88 -27.90 -9.38
CA ARG A 354 -3.66 -27.98 -10.20
C ARG A 354 -4.06 -27.69 -11.64
N GLY A 355 -3.49 -26.64 -12.24
CA GLY A 355 -3.55 -26.44 -13.69
C GLY A 355 -3.90 -25.03 -14.13
N ALA A 356 -2.98 -24.08 -13.89
CA ALA A 356 -2.75 -22.91 -14.74
C ALA A 356 -1.45 -22.24 -14.25
N GLN A 357 -0.31 -22.84 -14.58
CA GLN A 357 0.95 -22.10 -14.49
C GLN A 357 0.86 -20.94 -15.50
N SER A 358 0.94 -19.71 -15.01
CA SER A 358 1.10 -18.53 -15.85
C SER A 358 2.39 -18.66 -16.67
N GLU A 359 2.43 -18.13 -17.90
CA GLU A 359 3.64 -18.13 -18.74
C GLU A 359 4.87 -17.57 -18.01
N GLY A 360 4.66 -16.65 -17.04
CA GLY A 360 5.72 -16.13 -16.17
C GLY A 360 6.32 -17.15 -15.19
N ALA A 361 5.59 -18.19 -14.79
CA ALA A 361 6.10 -19.28 -13.96
C ALA A 361 6.97 -20.26 -14.77
N ARG A 362 6.62 -20.49 -16.05
CA ARG A 362 7.41 -21.33 -16.96
C ARG A 362 8.76 -20.71 -17.31
N LEU A 363 8.80 -19.39 -17.55
CA LEU A 363 10.03 -18.63 -17.74
C LEU A 363 10.98 -18.70 -16.52
N ALA A 364 10.44 -18.80 -15.30
CA ALA A 364 11.23 -18.89 -14.07
C ALA A 364 11.78 -20.31 -13.81
N GLU A 365 11.09 -21.36 -14.29
CA GLU A 365 11.57 -22.74 -14.22
C GLU A 365 12.67 -23.01 -15.25
N ASP A 366 12.52 -22.54 -16.49
CA ASP A 366 13.55 -22.66 -17.54
C ASP A 366 14.87 -21.95 -17.18
N MET A 367 14.81 -20.86 -16.40
CA MET A 367 16.00 -20.11 -15.98
C MET A 367 16.80 -20.75 -14.84
N ARG A 368 16.27 -21.75 -14.13
CA ARG A 368 17.06 -22.49 -13.13
C ARG A 368 18.11 -23.40 -13.77
N ASP A 369 17.88 -23.81 -15.03
CA ASP A 369 18.73 -24.79 -15.73
C ASP A 369 19.74 -24.15 -16.72
N SER A 370 19.52 -22.91 -17.16
CA SER A 370 20.43 -22.23 -18.09
C SER A 370 21.46 -21.37 -17.34
N GLY A 371 22.60 -21.97 -16.97
CA GLY A 371 23.76 -21.32 -16.33
C GLY A 371 24.50 -20.28 -17.21
N GLY A 372 23.80 -19.28 -17.73
CA GLY A 372 24.37 -18.17 -18.49
C GLY A 372 25.08 -17.17 -17.58
N GLY A 373 26.41 -17.20 -17.56
CA GLY A 373 27.22 -16.29 -16.74
C GLY A 373 27.26 -14.84 -17.24
N PRO A 374 27.95 -13.93 -16.49
CA PRO A 374 28.00 -12.48 -16.72
C PRO A 374 28.50 -12.00 -18.10
N ALA A 375 29.10 -12.89 -18.89
CA ALA A 375 29.67 -12.57 -20.20
C ALA A 375 28.58 -12.30 -21.27
N ALA A 376 27.42 -12.95 -21.18
CA ALA A 376 26.31 -12.73 -22.12
C ALA A 376 25.64 -11.35 -21.94
N PHE A 377 25.85 -10.71 -20.77
CA PHE A 377 25.26 -9.42 -20.42
C PHE A 377 26.02 -8.22 -21.04
N ARG A 378 27.33 -8.36 -21.30
CA ARG A 378 28.14 -7.28 -21.90
C ARG A 378 27.79 -6.99 -23.36
N ALA A 379 27.24 -7.97 -24.07
CA ALA A 379 26.97 -7.86 -25.51
C ALA A 379 25.68 -7.09 -25.85
N ARG A 380 24.80 -6.81 -24.89
CA ARG A 380 23.50 -6.15 -25.15
C ARG A 380 23.39 -4.70 -24.65
N ALA A 381 24.40 -4.22 -23.92
CA ALA A 381 24.49 -2.82 -23.49
C ALA A 381 24.90 -1.85 -24.62
N ALA A 382 25.32 -2.36 -25.78
CA ALA A 382 25.82 -1.55 -26.90
C ALA A 382 24.73 -1.03 -27.86
N SER A 383 23.44 -1.18 -27.54
CA SER A 383 22.34 -0.85 -28.46
C SER A 383 21.30 0.12 -27.90
N ALA A 384 21.49 0.65 -26.69
CA ALA A 384 20.61 1.63 -26.06
C ALA A 384 20.75 3.03 -26.71
N SER A 385 20.30 3.16 -27.96
CA SER A 385 20.46 4.36 -28.79
C SER A 385 19.39 5.44 -28.56
N VAL A 386 18.29 5.15 -27.85
CA VAL A 386 17.18 6.12 -27.75
C VAL A 386 17.38 7.18 -26.64
N VAL A 387 18.17 6.88 -25.60
CA VAL A 387 18.45 7.83 -24.50
C VAL A 387 19.84 8.47 -24.65
N ALA A 388 20.79 7.79 -25.28
CA ALA A 388 22.18 8.24 -25.43
C ALA A 388 22.34 9.44 -26.37
N ASP A 389 21.41 9.66 -27.31
CA ASP A 389 21.57 10.67 -28.36
C ASP A 389 21.27 12.10 -27.88
N ASN A 390 20.60 12.31 -26.73
CA ASN A 390 20.43 13.66 -26.16
C ASN A 390 20.04 13.69 -24.66
N PRO A 391 21.00 13.51 -23.74
CA PRO A 391 20.76 13.51 -22.30
C PRO A 391 20.05 14.74 -21.71
N GLY A 392 20.23 15.90 -22.34
CA GLY A 392 19.72 17.18 -21.84
C GLY A 392 18.22 17.40 -22.09
N ASN A 393 17.53 16.44 -22.71
CA ASN A 393 16.16 16.65 -23.22
C ASN A 393 15.11 15.66 -22.68
N PHE A 394 15.44 14.84 -21.66
CA PHE A 394 14.44 13.97 -21.02
C PHE A 394 13.46 14.81 -20.19
N ALA A 395 12.26 15.01 -20.73
CA ALA A 395 11.19 15.78 -20.13
C ALA A 395 9.93 14.90 -19.98
N PRO A 396 9.82 14.08 -18.92
CA PRO A 396 8.68 13.20 -18.72
C PRO A 396 7.42 14.04 -18.53
N LYS A 397 6.36 13.71 -19.28
CA LYS A 397 5.05 14.35 -19.13
C LYS A 397 4.21 13.64 -18.08
N LYS A 398 4.39 12.33 -17.91
CA LYS A 398 3.63 11.54 -16.95
C LYS A 398 4.54 10.70 -16.05
N ILE A 399 4.46 10.93 -14.75
CA ILE A 399 5.29 10.29 -13.73
C ILE A 399 4.43 9.43 -12.81
N LEU A 400 4.87 8.21 -12.52
CA LEU A 400 4.32 7.37 -11.46
C LEU A 400 5.37 7.19 -10.38
N GLU A 401 5.03 7.47 -9.13
CA GLU A 401 5.85 7.06 -7.97
C GLU A 401 5.14 5.96 -7.20
N ILE A 402 5.84 4.85 -6.95
CA ILE A 402 5.35 3.69 -6.20
C ILE A 402 6.01 3.67 -4.81
N GLY A 403 5.18 3.61 -3.77
CA GLY A 403 5.62 3.69 -2.38
C GLY A 403 6.12 5.08 -2.00
N CYS A 404 5.33 6.12 -2.30
CA CYS A 404 5.78 7.50 -2.12
C CYS A 404 6.02 7.92 -0.65
N GLY A 405 5.46 7.20 0.32
CA GLY A 405 5.69 7.43 1.75
C GLY A 405 5.42 8.88 2.15
N THR A 406 6.32 9.49 2.92
CA THR A 406 6.19 10.89 3.34
C THR A 406 6.51 11.92 2.24
N GLY A 407 6.90 11.47 1.04
CA GLY A 407 7.20 12.31 -0.12
C GLY A 407 8.67 12.76 -0.25
N LEU A 408 9.63 12.03 0.33
CA LEU A 408 11.06 12.37 0.22
C LEU A 408 11.54 12.37 -1.24
N LEU A 409 11.26 11.31 -1.99
CA LEU A 409 11.63 11.20 -3.40
C LEU A 409 10.75 12.13 -4.27
N THR A 410 9.45 12.18 -3.97
CA THR A 410 8.49 13.08 -4.63
C THR A 410 9.00 14.51 -4.69
N ARG A 411 9.45 15.08 -3.56
CA ARG A 411 9.95 16.47 -3.49
C ARG A 411 11.15 16.72 -4.40
N LEU A 412 12.10 15.78 -4.44
CA LEU A 412 13.33 15.93 -5.23
C LEU A 412 13.01 15.95 -6.73
N PHE A 413 12.24 14.97 -7.20
CA PHE A 413 11.92 14.86 -8.62
C PHE A 413 10.86 15.87 -9.07
N ALA A 414 9.93 16.30 -8.20
CA ALA A 414 8.98 17.38 -8.49
C ALA A 414 9.69 18.71 -8.80
N ALA A 415 10.79 19.01 -8.11
CA ALA A 415 11.59 20.20 -8.38
C ALA A 415 12.27 20.15 -9.76
N ARG A 416 12.54 18.96 -10.29
CA ARG A 416 13.11 18.75 -11.63
C ARG A 416 12.07 18.75 -12.74
N PHE A 417 10.86 18.29 -12.44
CA PHE A 417 9.77 18.12 -13.40
C PHE A 417 8.48 18.82 -12.93
N PRO A 418 8.49 20.16 -12.78
CA PRO A 418 7.36 20.91 -12.22
C PRO A 418 6.09 20.90 -13.09
N GLY A 419 6.21 20.57 -14.37
CA GLY A 419 5.09 20.50 -15.32
C GLY A 419 4.58 19.09 -15.65
N ALA A 420 5.07 18.06 -14.95
CA ALA A 420 4.64 16.69 -15.20
C ALA A 420 3.32 16.36 -14.47
N ASP A 421 2.53 15.47 -15.07
CA ASP A 421 1.34 14.88 -14.45
C ASP A 421 1.77 13.73 -13.53
N TRP A 422 1.59 13.91 -12.22
CA TRP A 422 2.01 12.94 -11.21
C TRP A 422 0.89 11.98 -10.80
N THR A 423 1.24 10.70 -10.72
CA THR A 423 0.49 9.67 -10.01
C THR A 423 1.32 9.16 -8.85
N LEU A 424 0.76 9.16 -7.64
CA LEU A 424 1.39 8.62 -6.44
C LEU A 424 0.65 7.38 -5.96
N ASN A 425 1.38 6.30 -5.73
CA ASN A 425 0.87 5.08 -5.13
C ASN A 425 1.53 4.81 -3.77
N ASP A 426 0.72 4.43 -2.79
CA ASP A 426 1.17 3.91 -1.50
C ASP A 426 0.06 3.04 -0.90
N GLU A 427 0.40 2.06 -0.05
CA GLU A 427 -0.59 1.30 0.71
C GLU A 427 -1.33 2.19 1.73
N SER A 428 -0.69 3.27 2.17
CA SER A 428 -1.26 4.29 3.02
C SER A 428 -1.73 5.51 2.21
N ALA A 429 -3.06 5.67 2.14
CA ALA A 429 -3.67 6.90 1.65
C ALA A 429 -3.21 8.15 2.42
N LEU A 430 -2.90 8.04 3.72
CA LEU A 430 -2.41 9.14 4.54
C LEU A 430 -1.04 9.61 4.05
N LEU A 431 -0.12 8.66 3.83
CA LEU A 431 1.22 8.95 3.35
C LEU A 431 1.18 9.49 1.92
N ALA A 432 0.41 8.86 1.04
CA ALA A 432 0.20 9.36 -0.32
C ALA A 432 -0.37 10.78 -0.33
N GLY A 433 -1.34 11.10 0.55
CA GLY A 433 -1.89 12.46 0.70
C GLY A 433 -0.84 13.48 1.15
N ARG A 434 0.06 13.08 2.06
CA ARG A 434 1.20 13.92 2.48
C ARG A 434 2.16 14.16 1.33
N ALA A 435 2.56 13.12 0.59
CA ALA A 435 3.44 13.26 -0.57
C ALA A 435 2.80 14.13 -1.66
N ALA A 436 1.51 13.95 -1.94
CA ALA A 436 0.77 14.73 -2.92
C ALA A 436 0.70 16.23 -2.57
N SER A 437 0.85 16.61 -1.29
CA SER A 437 0.86 18.02 -0.89
C SER A 437 2.05 18.82 -1.44
N PHE A 438 3.09 18.15 -1.96
CA PHE A 438 4.23 18.81 -2.63
C PHE A 438 3.99 19.05 -4.12
N LEU A 439 2.84 18.62 -4.64
CA LEU A 439 2.51 18.62 -6.07
C LEU A 439 1.24 19.43 -6.33
N GLN A 440 1.15 20.02 -7.52
CA GLN A 440 -0.08 20.64 -7.99
C GLN A 440 -0.95 19.58 -8.68
N GLY A 441 -1.92 19.01 -7.97
CA GLY A 441 -2.94 18.14 -8.58
C GLY A 441 -2.52 16.69 -8.84
N ALA A 442 -1.68 16.09 -7.99
CA ALA A 442 -1.29 14.70 -8.14
C ALA A 442 -2.48 13.73 -7.97
N ARG A 443 -2.55 12.71 -8.83
CA ARG A 443 -3.49 11.60 -8.70
C ARG A 443 -2.99 10.60 -7.65
N ILE A 444 -3.83 10.22 -6.70
CA ILE A 444 -3.50 9.19 -5.70
C ILE A 444 -4.12 7.83 -6.05
N ILE A 445 -3.33 6.78 -5.89
CA ILE A 445 -3.75 5.38 -5.94
C ILE A 445 -3.37 4.72 -4.61
N CYS A 446 -4.34 4.56 -3.71
CA CYS A 446 -4.12 3.84 -2.45
C CYS A 446 -4.23 2.33 -2.67
N GLY A 447 -3.26 1.58 -2.15
CA GLY A 447 -3.28 0.11 -2.12
C GLY A 447 -1.97 -0.52 -2.58
N ASP A 448 -1.90 -1.84 -2.42
CA ASP A 448 -0.74 -2.65 -2.81
C ASP A 448 -0.44 -2.49 -4.31
N ALA A 449 0.77 -2.02 -4.61
CA ALA A 449 1.24 -1.76 -5.96
C ALA A 449 1.23 -3.01 -6.86
N ALA A 450 1.38 -4.20 -6.30
CA ALA A 450 1.35 -5.45 -7.07
C ALA A 450 -0.04 -5.70 -7.65
N SER A 451 -1.09 -5.46 -6.87
CA SER A 451 -2.49 -5.76 -7.24
C SER A 451 -3.28 -4.56 -7.77
N ALA A 452 -2.93 -3.32 -7.41
CA ALA A 452 -3.67 -2.12 -7.79
C ALA A 452 -3.61 -1.81 -9.31
N ASP A 453 -4.66 -1.21 -9.87
CA ASP A 453 -4.62 -0.62 -11.21
C ASP A 453 -3.84 0.70 -11.17
N LEU A 454 -2.55 0.63 -11.50
CA LEU A 454 -1.65 1.77 -11.54
C LEU A 454 -1.87 2.67 -12.75
N GLY A 455 -2.78 2.34 -13.67
CA GLY A 455 -2.89 3.03 -14.96
C GLY A 455 -1.77 2.65 -15.93
N ARG A 456 -1.61 3.44 -17.00
CA ARG A 456 -0.61 3.21 -18.06
C ARG A 456 -0.16 4.51 -18.72
N GLY A 457 0.86 4.40 -19.55
CA GLY A 457 1.36 5.47 -20.40
C GLY A 457 2.31 6.40 -19.67
N TYR A 458 3.16 5.84 -18.81
CA TYR A 458 4.13 6.60 -18.02
C TYR A 458 5.45 6.76 -18.78
N ASP A 459 6.04 7.95 -18.69
CA ASP A 459 7.36 8.24 -19.23
C ASP A 459 8.45 7.93 -18.19
N LEU A 460 8.10 8.04 -16.91
CA LEU A 460 8.98 7.77 -15.78
C LEU A 460 8.23 7.05 -14.66
N ILE A 461 8.79 5.94 -14.18
CA ILE A 461 8.38 5.26 -12.96
C ILE A 461 9.49 5.41 -11.93
N LEU A 462 9.13 5.89 -10.75
CA LEU A 462 9.98 6.13 -9.60
C LEU A 462 9.59 5.21 -8.44
N SER A 463 10.58 4.81 -7.64
CA SER A 463 10.36 4.19 -6.33
C SER A 463 11.61 4.33 -5.47
N SER A 464 11.47 4.59 -4.18
CA SER A 464 12.61 4.53 -3.25
C SER A 464 12.25 3.70 -2.05
N SER A 465 13.09 2.73 -1.72
CA SER A 465 12.93 1.90 -0.52
C SER A 465 11.55 1.24 -0.38
N CYS A 466 10.92 0.86 -1.50
CA CYS A 466 9.60 0.19 -1.52
C CYS A 466 9.67 -1.28 -1.99
N PHE A 467 10.37 -1.57 -3.09
CA PHE A 467 10.23 -2.86 -3.79
C PHE A 467 10.67 -4.08 -2.97
N GLN A 468 11.46 -3.91 -1.91
CA GLN A 468 11.80 -5.00 -0.99
C GLN A 468 10.59 -5.58 -0.25
N TRP A 469 9.46 -4.85 -0.18
CA TRP A 469 8.22 -5.31 0.44
C TRP A 469 7.34 -6.12 -0.52
N ILE A 470 7.50 -5.91 -1.83
CA ILE A 470 6.79 -6.64 -2.89
C ILE A 470 7.44 -8.01 -3.12
N GLY A 471 8.70 -8.15 -2.72
CA GLY A 471 9.46 -9.39 -2.78
C GLY A 471 9.98 -9.70 -4.19
N ASP A 472 10.30 -10.98 -4.40
CA ASP A 472 10.85 -11.49 -5.66
C ASP A 472 9.74 -11.84 -6.65
N SER A 473 9.10 -10.80 -7.20
CA SER A 473 7.99 -10.95 -8.14
C SER A 473 8.39 -10.48 -9.55
N PRO A 474 8.83 -11.39 -10.44
CA PRO A 474 9.01 -11.07 -11.86
C PRO A 474 7.73 -10.52 -12.52
N ALA A 475 6.56 -10.97 -12.06
CA ALA A 475 5.27 -10.48 -12.53
C ALA A 475 5.07 -8.98 -12.26
N PHE A 476 5.61 -8.47 -11.15
CA PHE A 476 5.57 -7.05 -10.84
C PHE A 476 6.44 -6.24 -11.81
N TYR A 477 7.67 -6.66 -12.09
CA TYR A 477 8.53 -5.98 -13.07
C TYR A 477 7.95 -6.03 -14.49
N ALA A 478 7.34 -7.16 -14.89
CA ALA A 478 6.63 -7.27 -16.17
C ALA A 478 5.44 -6.30 -16.25
N LYS A 479 4.70 -6.11 -15.14
CA LYS A 479 3.65 -5.08 -15.04
C LYS A 479 4.21 -3.68 -15.26
N LEU A 480 5.32 -3.32 -14.61
CA LEU A 480 5.98 -2.03 -14.78
C LEU A 480 6.42 -1.78 -16.23
N PHE A 481 7.03 -2.77 -16.86
CA PHE A 481 7.42 -2.71 -18.27
C PHE A 481 6.21 -2.42 -19.18
N ARG A 482 5.06 -3.05 -18.89
CA ARG A 482 3.85 -2.92 -19.71
C ARG A 482 3.18 -1.55 -19.58
N ILE A 483 3.29 -0.90 -18.42
CA ILE A 483 2.65 0.40 -18.17
C ILE A 483 3.53 1.61 -18.58
N LEU A 484 4.83 1.39 -18.82
CA LEU A 484 5.74 2.37 -19.42
C LEU A 484 5.48 2.56 -20.92
N ASN A 485 5.61 3.80 -21.38
CA ASN A 485 5.72 4.12 -22.80
C ASN A 485 7.04 3.56 -23.37
N PRO A 486 7.11 3.28 -24.68
CA PRO A 486 8.40 3.11 -25.36
C PRO A 486 9.30 4.34 -25.12
N GLY A 487 10.58 4.12 -24.82
CA GLY A 487 11.51 5.17 -24.38
C GLY A 487 11.36 5.60 -22.92
N GLY A 488 10.39 5.03 -22.18
CA GLY A 488 10.15 5.34 -20.78
C GLY A 488 11.19 4.71 -19.85
N ILE A 489 11.36 5.31 -18.67
CA ILE A 489 12.42 4.95 -17.71
C ILE A 489 11.82 4.44 -16.39
N LEU A 490 12.39 3.36 -15.87
CA LEU A 490 12.21 2.87 -14.51
C LEU A 490 13.46 3.23 -13.70
N ALA A 491 13.31 4.06 -12.67
CA ALA A 491 14.38 4.40 -11.75
C ALA A 491 13.95 4.11 -10.32
N PHE A 492 14.69 3.26 -9.62
CA PHE A 492 14.35 2.93 -8.25
C PHE A 492 15.54 2.61 -7.37
N SER A 493 15.32 2.77 -6.05
CA SER A 493 16.17 2.17 -5.03
C SER A 493 15.44 1.05 -4.28
N SER A 494 16.22 0.07 -3.84
CA SER A 494 15.80 -0.96 -2.89
C SER A 494 16.98 -1.30 -1.96
N PHE A 495 16.91 -2.43 -1.26
CA PHE A 495 17.98 -2.89 -0.39
C PHE A 495 18.45 -4.28 -0.79
N GLY A 496 19.76 -4.52 -0.65
CA GLY A 496 20.44 -5.77 -0.92
C GLY A 496 20.67 -6.61 0.33
N GLU A 497 21.28 -7.78 0.12
CA GLU A 497 21.43 -8.84 1.14
C GLU A 497 22.21 -8.43 2.39
N LYS A 498 23.04 -7.38 2.32
CA LYS A 498 23.81 -6.87 3.47
C LYS A 498 23.00 -5.87 4.33
N ASN A 499 21.75 -5.54 3.96
CA ASN A 499 20.94 -4.60 4.71
C ASN A 499 20.52 -5.19 6.06
N PHE A 500 20.77 -4.44 7.14
CA PHE A 500 20.50 -4.84 8.53
C PHE A 500 21.14 -6.17 8.93
N ARG A 501 22.29 -6.50 8.31
CA ARG A 501 23.03 -7.74 8.51
C ARG A 501 23.20 -8.09 9.99
N GLN A 502 23.56 -7.12 10.83
CA GLN A 502 23.77 -7.31 12.27
C GLN A 502 22.52 -7.86 12.96
N THR A 503 21.35 -7.26 12.70
CA THR A 503 20.09 -7.70 13.31
C THR A 503 19.68 -9.08 12.80
N ARG A 504 19.88 -9.38 11.50
CA ARG A 504 19.57 -10.68 10.90
C ARG A 504 20.46 -11.79 11.45
N GLU A 505 21.76 -11.56 11.56
CA GLU A 505 22.71 -12.54 12.10
C GLU A 505 22.46 -12.87 13.58
N LEU A 506 22.01 -11.91 14.38
CA LEU A 506 21.79 -12.11 15.82
C LEU A 506 20.42 -12.69 16.14
N SER A 507 19.39 -12.29 15.39
CA SER A 507 18.00 -12.66 15.67
C SER A 507 17.46 -13.76 14.77
N GLY A 508 18.11 -14.03 13.63
CA GLY A 508 17.58 -14.88 12.56
C GLY A 508 16.38 -14.26 11.83
N ARG A 509 16.05 -12.99 12.09
CA ARG A 509 14.89 -12.29 11.52
C ARG A 509 15.34 -11.17 10.59
N GLY A 510 14.63 -11.00 9.48
CA GLY A 510 14.88 -9.94 8.51
C GLY A 510 14.05 -10.17 7.25
N LEU A 511 13.99 -9.17 6.39
CA LEU A 511 13.47 -9.35 5.02
C LEU A 511 14.44 -10.19 4.19
N ASP A 512 13.88 -10.97 3.27
CA ASP A 512 14.64 -11.67 2.25
C ASP A 512 14.81 -10.73 1.04
N TYR A 513 16.01 -10.19 0.90
CA TYR A 513 16.36 -9.30 -0.19
C TYR A 513 16.76 -10.09 -1.43
N MET A 514 16.33 -9.64 -2.62
CA MET A 514 16.75 -10.22 -3.88
C MET A 514 18.25 -9.99 -4.09
N PRO A 515 19.04 -11.02 -4.46
CA PRO A 515 20.44 -10.83 -4.83
C PRO A 515 20.58 -9.84 -6.00
N PHE A 516 21.60 -8.99 -5.93
CA PHE A 516 21.84 -7.92 -6.90
C PHE A 516 21.86 -8.43 -8.35
N GLU A 517 22.60 -9.51 -8.61
CA GLU A 517 22.71 -10.12 -9.94
C GLU A 517 21.35 -10.62 -10.44
N ARG A 518 20.56 -11.21 -9.54
CA ARG A 518 19.24 -11.74 -9.89
C ARG A 518 18.27 -10.63 -10.24
N LEU A 519 18.33 -9.48 -9.55
CA LEU A 519 17.53 -8.31 -9.86
C LEU A 519 17.80 -7.81 -11.27
N VAL A 520 19.08 -7.68 -11.65
CA VAL A 520 19.49 -7.27 -12.99
C VAL A 520 19.01 -8.27 -14.05
N CYS A 521 19.13 -9.57 -13.78
CA CYS A 521 18.63 -10.61 -14.68
C CYS A 521 17.10 -10.56 -14.87
N VAL A 522 16.33 -10.39 -13.80
CA VAL A 522 14.85 -10.32 -13.87
C VAL A 522 14.40 -9.10 -14.69
N LEU A 523 15.06 -7.95 -14.51
CA LEU A 523 14.77 -6.75 -15.30
C LEU A 523 15.03 -6.99 -16.80
N GLY A 524 16.20 -7.56 -17.14
CA GLY A 524 16.52 -7.91 -18.52
C GLY A 524 15.54 -8.91 -19.13
N ALA A 525 15.13 -9.93 -18.36
CA ALA A 525 14.13 -10.91 -18.78
C ALA A 525 12.74 -10.30 -19.04
N CYS A 526 12.40 -9.22 -18.34
CA CYS A 526 11.16 -8.46 -18.54
C CYS A 526 11.24 -7.49 -19.74
N GLY A 527 12.39 -7.39 -20.41
CA GLY A 527 12.60 -6.52 -21.57
C GLY A 527 13.21 -5.16 -21.26
N PHE A 528 13.64 -4.91 -20.02
CA PHE A 528 14.33 -3.66 -19.68
C PHE A 528 15.80 -3.68 -20.13
N SER A 529 16.26 -2.56 -20.69
CA SER A 529 17.68 -2.26 -20.86
C SER A 529 18.17 -1.52 -19.62
N VAL A 530 18.91 -2.22 -18.77
CA VAL A 530 19.50 -1.63 -17.56
C VAL A 530 20.58 -0.63 -17.99
N LEU A 531 20.41 0.64 -17.64
CA LEU A 531 21.36 1.71 -17.93
C LEU A 531 22.38 1.86 -16.80
N LEU A 532 21.93 1.68 -15.56
CA LEU A 532 22.75 1.75 -14.36
C LEU A 532 22.26 0.73 -13.32
N ALA A 533 23.21 0.02 -12.70
CA ALA A 533 22.95 -0.82 -11.54
C ALA A 533 24.12 -0.73 -10.57
N ARG A 534 23.87 -0.25 -9.36
CA ARG A 534 24.92 -0.07 -8.33
C ARG A 534 24.39 -0.48 -6.96
N ASP A 535 25.21 -1.14 -6.16
CA ASP A 535 24.96 -1.28 -4.72
C ASP A 535 26.04 -0.57 -3.91
N ARG A 536 25.67 -0.10 -2.71
CA ARG A 536 26.60 0.55 -1.78
C ARG A 536 26.41 -0.03 -0.39
N LEU A 537 27.47 -0.06 0.40
CA LEU A 537 27.38 -0.35 1.83
C LEU A 537 27.55 0.96 2.60
N ILE A 538 26.58 1.26 3.46
CA ILE A 538 26.59 2.42 4.37
C ILE A 538 26.62 1.85 5.79
N GLN A 539 27.60 2.24 6.59
CA GLN A 539 27.72 1.82 7.98
C GLN A 539 27.39 3.01 8.87
N MET A 540 26.32 2.89 9.66
CA MET A 540 25.90 3.98 10.56
C MET A 540 26.27 3.65 12.00
N GLU A 541 26.98 4.56 12.65
CA GLU A 541 27.49 4.39 14.01
C GLU A 541 26.47 4.81 15.06
N PHE A 542 26.43 4.08 16.18
CA PHE A 542 25.58 4.34 17.32
C PHE A 542 26.35 4.17 18.62
N GLY A 543 26.01 4.92 19.66
CA GLY A 543 26.65 4.80 20.97
C GLY A 543 26.31 3.48 21.67
N SER A 544 25.19 2.83 21.30
CA SER A 544 24.82 1.53 21.87
C SER A 544 23.87 0.72 20.98
N PRO A 545 23.79 -0.61 21.16
CA PRO A 545 22.79 -1.46 20.51
C PRO A 545 21.34 -1.04 20.77
N ARG A 546 21.08 -0.37 21.90
CA ARG A 546 19.74 0.15 22.22
C ARG A 546 19.36 1.31 21.31
N GLU A 547 20.32 2.15 20.94
CA GLU A 547 20.10 3.24 19.99
C GLU A 547 19.83 2.73 18.57
N VAL A 548 20.47 1.63 18.17
CA VAL A 548 20.16 0.94 16.91
C VAL A 548 18.68 0.55 16.85
N LEU A 549 18.17 -0.13 17.89
CA LEU A 549 16.74 -0.52 17.91
C LEU A 549 15.81 0.68 17.97
N ARG A 550 16.20 1.74 18.69
CA ARG A 550 15.45 3.00 18.72
C ARG A 550 15.36 3.63 17.33
N HIS A 551 16.48 3.69 16.61
CA HIS A 551 16.56 4.20 15.24
C HIS A 551 15.67 3.40 14.27
N ILE A 552 15.74 2.07 14.31
CA ILE A 552 14.90 1.20 13.47
C ILE A 552 13.41 1.43 13.76
N ARG A 553 13.04 1.64 15.05
CA ARG A 553 11.68 1.96 15.44
C ARG A 553 11.23 3.33 14.95
N ASP A 554 12.07 4.35 15.15
CA ASP A 554 11.74 5.76 14.88
C ASP A 554 11.70 6.06 13.36
N THR A 555 12.37 5.26 12.53
CA THR A 555 12.23 5.26 11.07
C THR A 555 11.02 4.45 10.57
N GLY A 556 10.42 3.61 11.41
CA GLY A 556 9.28 2.75 11.04
C GLY A 556 9.60 1.63 10.04
N VAL A 557 10.79 1.63 9.45
CA VAL A 557 11.32 0.62 8.53
C VAL A 557 11.97 -0.47 9.36
N ASN A 558 11.16 -1.39 9.88
CA ASN A 558 11.65 -2.44 10.78
C ASN A 558 12.45 -3.54 10.07
N GLY A 559 12.51 -3.57 8.73
CA GLY A 559 13.20 -4.61 7.97
C GLY A 559 12.73 -6.03 8.31
N GLY A 560 11.46 -6.22 8.68
CA GLY A 560 10.91 -7.52 9.10
C GLY A 560 11.09 -7.85 10.59
N PHE A 561 11.70 -6.94 11.35
CA PHE A 561 11.94 -7.11 12.79
C PHE A 561 10.67 -6.85 13.62
N LYS A 562 9.88 -7.90 13.88
CA LYS A 562 8.82 -7.90 14.91
C LYS A 562 9.35 -8.62 16.14
N SER A 563 9.17 -8.09 17.34
CA SER A 563 9.71 -8.76 18.53
C SER A 563 8.97 -8.47 19.84
N PHE A 564 8.60 -9.55 20.53
CA PHE A 564 8.39 -9.64 21.97
C PHE A 564 9.73 -10.01 22.61
N TRP A 565 10.26 -9.17 23.50
CA TRP A 565 11.50 -9.44 24.25
C TRP A 565 11.18 -9.62 25.72
N THR A 566 11.68 -10.71 26.32
CA THR A 566 11.88 -10.72 27.77
C THR A 566 13.08 -9.83 28.11
N PRO A 567 13.16 -9.26 29.34
CA PRO A 567 14.32 -8.47 29.75
C PRO A 567 15.65 -9.20 29.56
N GLY A 568 15.69 -10.51 29.84
CA GLY A 568 16.88 -11.35 29.64
C GLY A 568 17.26 -11.51 28.17
N ALA A 569 16.29 -11.75 27.28
CA ALA A 569 16.56 -11.87 25.85
C ALA A 569 17.05 -10.55 25.24
N ALA A 570 16.54 -9.40 25.70
CA ALA A 570 17.02 -8.09 25.28
C ALA A 570 18.46 -7.83 25.75
N ALA A 571 18.77 -8.15 27.01
CA ALA A 571 20.12 -7.99 27.56
C ALA A 571 21.14 -8.83 26.79
N GLU A 572 20.81 -10.09 26.49
CA GLU A 572 21.66 -10.98 25.71
C GLU A 572 21.85 -10.50 24.27
N PHE A 573 20.78 -10.01 23.63
CA PHE A 573 20.87 -9.41 22.30
C PHE A 573 21.83 -8.22 22.29
N PHE A 574 21.70 -7.29 23.26
CA PHE A 574 22.59 -6.13 23.36
C PHE A 574 24.04 -6.52 23.60
N ARG A 575 24.30 -7.48 24.49
CA ARG A 575 25.64 -7.99 24.76
C ARG A 575 26.28 -8.57 23.49
N ARG A 576 25.59 -9.49 22.81
CA ARG A 576 26.09 -10.10 21.57
C ARG A 576 26.27 -9.10 20.44
N TYR A 577 25.43 -8.06 20.38
CA TYR A 577 25.58 -6.99 19.39
C TYR A 577 26.88 -6.21 19.61
N ALA A 578 27.13 -5.76 20.84
CA ALA A 578 28.34 -5.03 21.19
C ALA A 578 29.61 -5.88 20.99
N GLU A 579 29.57 -7.17 21.30
CA GLU A 579 30.71 -8.09 21.11
C GLU A 579 31.03 -8.35 19.63
N ARG A 580 30.03 -8.48 18.76
CA ARG A 580 30.23 -8.90 17.36
C ARG A 580 30.36 -7.75 16.37
N PHE A 581 29.78 -6.59 16.67
CA PHE A 581 29.72 -5.46 15.74
C PHE A 581 30.17 -4.12 16.37
N PRO A 582 31.35 -4.07 17.02
CA PRO A 582 31.86 -2.84 17.60
C PRO A 582 32.22 -1.82 16.51
N SER A 583 32.06 -0.54 16.82
CA SER A 583 32.58 0.56 16.00
C SER A 583 33.92 1.09 16.54
N PRO A 584 34.80 1.65 15.68
CA PRO A 584 36.03 2.30 16.09
C PRO A 584 35.84 3.42 17.12
N GLY A 585 34.70 4.11 17.11
CA GLY A 585 34.37 5.17 18.08
C GLY A 585 33.89 4.66 19.44
N GLY A 586 33.96 3.35 19.71
CA GLY A 586 33.57 2.76 21.00
C GLY A 586 32.07 2.45 21.12
N GLY A 587 31.34 2.48 20.01
CA GLY A 587 29.92 2.14 19.90
C GLY A 587 29.71 0.87 19.07
N VAL A 588 28.66 0.88 18.23
CA VAL A 588 28.31 -0.22 17.32
C VAL A 588 27.83 0.29 15.96
N PHE A 589 27.87 -0.55 14.92
CA PHE A 589 27.36 -0.20 13.59
C PHE A 589 26.04 -0.89 13.23
N LEU A 590 25.27 -0.24 12.36
CA LEU A 590 24.19 -0.84 11.57
C LEU A 590 24.49 -0.67 10.08
N ASP A 591 24.46 -1.77 9.34
CA ASP A 591 24.71 -1.76 7.89
C ASP A 591 23.41 -1.49 7.14
N TYR A 592 23.45 -0.53 6.22
CA TYR A 592 22.49 -0.37 5.14
C TYR A 592 23.15 -0.76 3.82
N ASN A 593 22.42 -1.47 2.96
CA ASN A 593 22.92 -1.85 1.65
C ASN A 593 21.95 -1.41 0.55
N PRO A 594 21.86 -0.11 0.24
CA PRO A 594 21.01 0.34 -0.84
C PRO A 594 21.51 -0.18 -2.20
N VAL A 595 20.53 -0.53 -3.04
CA VAL A 595 20.71 -0.91 -4.44
C VAL A 595 19.97 0.12 -5.28
N TYR A 596 20.61 0.62 -6.33
CA TYR A 596 20.10 1.64 -7.24
C TYR A 596 20.03 1.07 -8.65
N ILE A 597 18.90 1.26 -9.31
CA ILE A 597 18.66 0.82 -10.69
C ILE A 597 18.10 1.99 -11.50
N VAL A 598 18.64 2.16 -12.70
CA VAL A 598 18.02 2.95 -13.77
C VAL A 598 17.94 2.05 -15.00
N ALA A 599 16.75 1.87 -15.54
CA ALA A 599 16.51 0.99 -16.67
C ALA A 599 15.50 1.61 -17.66
N ALA A 600 15.71 1.42 -18.94
CA ALA A 600 14.86 1.93 -20.00
C ALA A 600 14.04 0.81 -20.64
N LYS A 601 12.85 1.17 -21.11
CA LYS A 601 12.11 0.38 -22.10
C LYS A 601 12.51 0.88 -23.48
N GLU A 602 13.15 0.03 -24.28
CA GLU A 602 13.53 0.39 -25.64
C GLU A 602 12.29 0.72 -26.51
N GLY A 603 12.53 1.56 -27.52
CA GLY A 603 11.52 2.16 -28.40
C GLY A 603 10.81 1.16 -29.32
#